data_AF-A0A3D4NE39-F1
#
_entry.id   AF-A0A3D4NE39-F1
#
_cell.length_a   1.000
_cell.length_b   1.000
_cell.length_c   1.000
_cell.angle_alpha   90.00
_cell.angle_beta   90.00
_cell.angle_gamma   90.00
#
_symmetry.space_group_name_H-M   'P 1'
#
loop_
_entity.id
_entity.type
_entity.pdbx_description
1 polymer ?
#
loop_
_entity_poly.entity_id
_entity_poly.type
_entity_poly.pdbx_seq_one_letter_code
_entity_poly.pdbx_strand_id
1 'polypeptide(L)'
;MTQKRLRIGVLYSRVRVEEKWIFGAMEKLGIDYERLDDRLISFDLEHPEPWLTFDAVLERSISYTSGLYCLRMLDAFGVRTVNTARVAEICGDKLVTSAMLSRAGVPQPHTVTAFTPEAALDAIEAFGYPVV
;
A
#
# COMPACT_ATOMS: atom_id res chain seq x y z
N MET A 1 34.20 -10.82 2.55
CA MET A 1 33.18 -10.33 1.60
C MET A 1 32.50 -9.14 2.25
N THR A 2 32.68 -7.93 1.72
CA THR A 2 32.00 -6.73 2.22
C THR A 2 30.53 -6.83 1.84
N GLN A 3 29.65 -6.91 2.84
CA GLN A 3 28.21 -6.98 2.62
C GLN A 3 27.76 -5.65 1.98
N LYS A 4 27.08 -5.69 0.84
CA LYS A 4 26.49 -4.49 0.22
C LYS A 4 25.58 -3.83 1.26
N ARG A 5 25.83 -2.54 1.56
CA ARG A 5 24.93 -1.77 2.43
C ARG A 5 23.64 -1.52 1.66
N LEU A 6 22.52 -2.03 2.17
CA LEU A 6 21.21 -1.84 1.56
C LEU A 6 20.77 -0.39 1.72
N ARG A 7 20.26 0.22 0.65
CA ARG A 7 19.65 1.57 0.67
C ARG A 7 18.14 1.46 0.57
N ILE A 8 17.42 1.95 1.58
CA ILE A 8 15.97 1.82 1.71
C ILE A 8 15.28 3.18 1.61
N GLY A 9 14.29 3.32 0.72
CA GLY A 9 13.40 4.48 0.73
C GLY A 9 12.26 4.28 1.72
N VAL A 10 11.82 5.32 2.42
CA VAL A 10 10.60 5.28 3.24
C VAL A 10 9.68 6.41 2.82
N LEU A 11 8.62 6.08 2.07
CA LEU A 11 7.58 7.03 1.67
C LEU A 11 6.72 7.40 2.88
N TYR A 12 6.40 8.68 3.04
CA TYR A 12 5.47 9.16 4.05
C TYR A 12 4.85 10.50 3.61
N SER A 13 3.67 10.82 4.12
CA SER A 13 3.07 12.16 3.92
C SER A 13 3.25 13.05 5.14
N ARG A 14 3.13 12.47 6.34
CA ARG A 14 3.35 13.12 7.63
C ARG A 14 3.93 12.11 8.60
N VAL A 15 4.91 12.53 9.39
CA VAL A 15 5.55 11.68 10.39
C VAL A 15 4.60 11.45 11.57
N ARG A 16 4.02 10.26 11.68
CA ARG A 16 3.28 9.79 12.88
C ARG A 16 4.21 9.02 13.81
N VAL A 17 3.64 8.41 14.86
CA VAL A 17 4.43 7.64 15.84
C VAL A 17 5.04 6.39 15.20
N GLU A 18 4.31 5.76 14.27
CA GLU A 18 4.74 4.58 13.55
C GLU A 18 5.96 4.87 12.67
N GLU A 19 5.95 5.98 11.94
CA GLU A 19 7.11 6.39 11.13
C GLU A 19 8.33 6.71 12.00
N LYS A 20 8.14 7.34 13.17
CA LYS A 20 9.25 7.57 14.13
C LYS A 20 9.84 6.24 14.62
N TRP A 21 9.01 5.25 14.90
CA TRP A 21 9.49 3.92 15.32
C TRP A 21 10.24 3.20 14.21
N ILE A 22 9.78 3.30 12.97
CA ILE A 22 10.46 2.75 11.80
C ILE A 22 11.84 3.38 11.64
N PHE A 23 11.93 4.72 11.65
CA PHE A 23 13.20 5.45 11.55
C PHE A 23 14.15 5.06 12.68
N GLY A 24 13.68 5.05 13.93
CA GLY A 24 14.48 4.65 15.08
C GLY A 24 14.93 3.18 15.02
N ALA A 25 14.14 2.28 14.43
CA ALA A 25 14.55 0.90 14.21
C ALA A 25 15.63 0.79 13.12
N MET A 26 15.49 1.51 12.01
CA MET A 26 16.49 1.56 10.93
C MET A 26 17.83 2.11 11.44
N GLU A 27 17.80 3.17 12.24
CA GLU A 27 18.98 3.76 12.88
C GLU A 27 19.70 2.76 13.81
N LYS A 28 18.95 2.09 14.70
CA LYS A 28 19.51 1.06 15.60
C LYS A 28 20.14 -0.11 14.86
N LEU A 29 19.62 -0.45 13.68
CA LEU A 29 20.14 -1.51 12.82
C LEU A 29 21.25 -1.03 11.87
N GLY A 30 21.56 0.27 11.84
CA GLY A 30 22.58 0.84 10.95
C GLY A 30 22.20 0.81 9.46
N ILE A 31 20.91 0.65 9.14
CA ILE A 31 20.39 0.60 7.77
C ILE A 31 20.54 1.99 7.14
N ASP A 32 21.02 2.04 5.89
CA ASP A 32 21.02 3.28 5.11
C ASP A 32 19.61 3.51 4.56
N TYR A 33 18.98 4.62 4.95
CA TYR A 33 17.62 4.92 4.55
C TYR A 33 17.41 6.39 4.23
N GLU A 34 16.46 6.64 3.34
CA GLU A 34 16.04 7.97 2.95
C GLU A 34 14.56 8.18 3.25
N ARG A 35 14.22 9.34 3.80
CA ARG A 35 12.85 9.75 4.07
C ARG A 35 12.31 10.44 2.82
N LEU A 36 11.28 9.87 2.22
CA LEU A 36 10.68 10.34 0.97
C LEU A 36 9.31 10.95 1.26
N ASP A 37 9.24 12.28 1.29
CA ASP A 37 7.95 12.98 1.45
C ASP A 37 7.16 12.89 0.14
N ASP A 38 6.06 12.14 0.15
CA ASP A 38 5.25 11.86 -1.05
C ASP A 38 4.63 13.11 -1.70
N ARG A 39 4.67 14.26 -1.00
CA ARG A 39 4.22 15.56 -1.51
C ARG A 39 5.31 16.33 -2.24
N LEU A 40 6.57 15.92 -2.10
CA LEU A 40 7.75 16.63 -2.63
C LEU A 40 8.47 15.85 -3.73
N ILE A 41 8.23 14.55 -3.82
CA ILE A 41 8.80 13.71 -4.87
C ILE A 41 8.02 13.86 -6.19
N SER A 42 8.71 13.59 -7.29
CA SER A 42 8.12 13.46 -8.61
C SER A 42 8.72 12.25 -9.33
N PHE A 43 7.93 11.64 -10.21
CA PHE A 43 8.39 10.54 -11.04
C PHE A 43 8.54 11.03 -12.47
N ASP A 44 9.75 10.93 -13.01
CA ASP A 44 10.03 11.14 -14.42
C ASP A 44 10.13 9.75 -15.09
N LEU A 45 9.22 9.46 -16.02
CA LEU A 45 9.19 8.19 -16.74
C LEU A 45 10.41 8.01 -17.65
N GLU A 46 11.01 9.10 -18.12
CA GLU A 46 12.20 9.06 -18.99
C GLU A 46 13.50 8.93 -18.18
N HIS A 47 13.47 9.31 -16.90
CA HIS A 47 14.64 9.32 -16.02
C HIS A 47 14.38 8.58 -14.70
N PRO A 48 14.26 7.24 -14.73
CA PRO A 48 13.99 6.42 -13.54
C PRO A 48 15.22 6.24 -12.63
N GLU A 49 16.42 6.61 -13.06
CA GLU A 49 17.69 6.33 -12.39
C GLU A 49 17.76 6.78 -10.92
N PRO A 50 17.19 7.93 -10.50
CA PRO A 50 17.17 8.31 -9.08
C PRO A 50 16.50 7.26 -8.20
N TRP A 51 15.44 6.63 -8.70
CA TRP A 51 14.66 5.61 -7.98
C TRP A 51 15.36 4.24 -7.97
N LEU A 52 16.12 3.91 -9.01
CA LEU A 52 16.88 2.65 -9.12
C LEU A 52 18.02 2.55 -8.10
N THR A 53 18.33 3.64 -7.39
CA THR A 53 19.34 3.63 -6.32
C THR A 53 18.86 2.95 -5.04
N PHE A 54 17.55 2.73 -4.88
CA PHE A 54 16.97 2.03 -3.74
C PHE A 54 16.90 0.52 -3.97
N ASP A 55 17.32 -0.26 -2.98
CA ASP A 55 17.16 -1.72 -3.00
C ASP A 55 15.70 -2.13 -2.75
N ALA A 56 14.98 -1.33 -1.97
CA ALA A 56 13.54 -1.41 -1.74
C ALA A 56 12.99 -0.08 -1.18
N VAL A 57 11.67 0.12 -1.30
CA VAL A 57 10.95 1.26 -0.72
C VAL A 57 9.80 0.77 0.17
N LEU A 58 9.72 1.28 1.40
CA LEU A 58 8.62 1.05 2.33
C LEU A 58 7.58 2.18 2.21
N GLU A 59 6.33 1.81 1.93
CA GLU A 59 5.21 2.73 1.76
C GLU A 59 4.50 2.97 3.10
N ARG A 60 4.42 4.24 3.52
CA ARG A 60 3.79 4.70 4.78
C ARG A 60 2.99 5.99 4.60
N SER A 61 2.58 6.32 3.38
CA SER A 61 1.74 7.48 3.10
C SER A 61 0.40 7.38 3.83
N ILE A 62 -0.20 8.53 4.12
CA ILE A 62 -1.54 8.58 4.73
C ILE A 62 -2.62 8.45 3.67
N SER A 63 -2.38 9.03 2.49
CA SER A 63 -3.28 8.96 1.35
C SER A 63 -3.14 7.59 0.66
N TYR A 64 -4.22 6.81 0.65
CA TYR A 64 -4.28 5.56 -0.11
C TYR A 64 -3.94 5.78 -1.59
N THR A 65 -4.56 6.78 -2.21
CA THR A 65 -4.38 7.08 -3.63
C THR A 65 -2.92 7.45 -3.93
N SER A 66 -2.34 8.36 -3.15
CA SER A 66 -0.96 8.81 -3.38
C SER A 66 0.03 7.67 -3.16
N GLY A 67 -0.11 6.91 -2.07
CA GLY A 67 0.72 5.74 -1.79
C GLY A 67 0.62 4.69 -2.89
N LEU A 68 -0.61 4.35 -3.32
CA LEU A 68 -0.85 3.39 -4.39
C LEU A 68 -0.18 3.81 -5.72
N TYR A 69 -0.31 5.07 -6.12
CA TYR A 69 0.32 5.53 -7.36
C TYR A 69 1.84 5.60 -7.25
N CYS A 70 2.41 5.97 -6.08
CA CYS A 70 3.84 5.85 -5.85
C CYS A 70 4.32 4.41 -6.01
N LEU A 71 3.59 3.45 -5.43
CA LEU A 71 3.90 2.02 -5.57
C LEU A 71 3.87 1.55 -7.03
N ARG A 72 2.87 1.98 -7.81
CA ARG A 72 2.77 1.65 -9.24
C ARG A 72 3.92 2.22 -10.05
N MET A 73 4.33 3.47 -9.78
CA MET A 73 5.47 4.08 -10.46
C MET A 73 6.78 3.37 -10.13
N LEU A 74 7.01 3.07 -8.85
CA LEU A 74 8.18 2.31 -8.41
C LEU A 74 8.21 0.89 -9.02
N ASP A 75 7.06 0.21 -9.09
CA ASP A 75 6.93 -1.10 -9.72
C ASP A 75 7.22 -1.04 -11.23
N ALA A 76 6.73 0.01 -11.93
CA ALA A 76 7.03 0.25 -13.35
C ALA A 76 8.54 0.48 -13.61
N PHE A 77 9.25 1.05 -12.64
CA PHE A 77 10.72 1.20 -12.68
C PHE A 77 11.48 -0.06 -12.24
N GLY A 78 10.78 -1.10 -11.77
CA GLY A 78 11.41 -2.31 -11.25
C GLY A 78 11.97 -2.17 -9.82
N VAL A 79 11.57 -1.12 -9.09
CA VAL A 79 11.96 -0.91 -7.69
C VAL A 79 11.02 -1.72 -6.78
N ARG A 80 11.61 -2.56 -5.94
CA ARG A 80 10.85 -3.39 -5.00
C ARG A 80 10.16 -2.53 -3.94
N THR A 81 8.91 -2.82 -3.65
CA THR A 81 8.12 -2.06 -2.68
C THR A 81 7.49 -2.95 -1.61
N VAL A 82 7.32 -2.38 -0.42
CA VAL A 82 6.58 -2.99 0.69
C VAL A 82 5.51 -2.00 1.16
N ASN A 83 4.22 -2.31 1.08
CA ASN A 83 3.65 -3.43 0.33
C ASN A 83 3.85 -3.24 -1.19
N THR A 84 3.67 -4.31 -1.96
CA THR A 84 3.62 -4.18 -3.43
C THR A 84 2.36 -3.43 -3.86
N ALA A 85 2.38 -2.82 -5.05
CA ALA A 85 1.19 -2.17 -5.63
C ALA A 85 -0.03 -3.10 -5.62
N ARG A 86 0.14 -4.37 -6.04
CA ARG A 86 -0.94 -5.35 -6.06
C ARG A 86 -1.52 -5.67 -4.68
N VAL A 87 -0.68 -5.74 -3.65
CA VAL A 87 -1.16 -5.94 -2.27
C VAL A 87 -1.93 -4.70 -1.81
N ALA A 88 -1.43 -3.50 -2.09
CA ALA A 88 -2.13 -2.26 -1.75
C ALA A 88 -3.49 -2.16 -2.45
N GLU A 89 -3.59 -2.51 -3.73
CA GLU A 89 -4.85 -2.53 -4.49
C GLU A 89 -5.88 -3.48 -3.89
N ILE A 90 -5.47 -4.70 -3.55
CA ILE A 90 -6.37 -5.70 -2.98
C ILE A 90 -6.83 -5.22 -1.60
N CYS A 91 -5.90 -4.86 -0.71
CA CYS A 91 -6.21 -4.53 0.68
C CYS A 91 -6.90 -3.16 0.85
N GLY A 92 -6.73 -2.24 -0.11
CA GLY A 92 -7.34 -0.92 -0.12
C GLY A 92 -8.81 -0.90 -0.56
N ASP A 93 -9.28 -2.00 -1.16
CA ASP A 93 -10.64 -2.14 -1.64
C ASP A 93 -11.33 -3.35 -0.98
N LYS A 94 -12.38 -3.07 -0.19
CA LYS A 94 -13.13 -4.11 0.54
C LYS A 94 -13.84 -5.09 -0.39
N LEU A 95 -14.33 -4.64 -1.55
CA LEU A 95 -14.97 -5.51 -2.53
C LEU A 95 -13.95 -6.53 -3.04
N VAL A 96 -12.79 -6.04 -3.46
CA VAL A 96 -11.71 -6.87 -3.99
C VAL A 96 -11.15 -7.79 -2.91
N THR A 97 -10.91 -7.28 -1.70
CA THR A 97 -10.49 -8.09 -0.56
C THR A 97 -11.47 -9.24 -0.31
N SER A 98 -12.77 -8.94 -0.21
CA SER A 98 -13.80 -9.95 0.08
C SER A 98 -13.88 -11.01 -1.03
N ALA A 99 -13.78 -10.60 -2.29
CA ALA A 99 -13.74 -11.52 -3.42
C ALA A 99 -12.50 -12.43 -3.38
N MET A 100 -11.32 -11.89 -3.03
CA MET A 100 -10.09 -12.66 -2.92
C MET A 100 -10.11 -13.64 -1.74
N LEU A 101 -10.68 -13.24 -0.60
CA LEU A 101 -10.89 -14.12 0.55
C LEU A 101 -11.85 -15.28 0.21
N SER A 102 -12.95 -14.97 -0.50
CA SER A 102 -13.93 -15.97 -0.95
C SER A 102 -13.28 -16.99 -1.88
N ARG A 103 -12.53 -16.51 -2.88
CA ARG A 103 -11.78 -17.36 -3.81
C ARG A 103 -10.76 -18.26 -3.09
N ALA A 104 -10.16 -17.78 -2.01
CA ALA A 104 -9.21 -18.54 -1.21
C ALA A 104 -9.87 -19.47 -0.18
N GLY A 105 -11.21 -19.48 -0.07
CA GLY A 105 -11.94 -20.28 0.91
C GLY A 105 -11.77 -19.81 2.36
N VAL A 106 -11.40 -18.54 2.57
CA VAL A 106 -11.23 -17.98 3.91
C VAL A 106 -12.60 -17.56 4.48
N PRO A 107 -12.97 -18.00 5.69
CA PRO A 107 -14.21 -17.57 6.33
C PRO A 107 -14.27 -16.05 6.53
N GLN A 108 -15.41 -15.45 6.18
CA GLN A 108 -15.66 -14.01 6.27
C GLN A 108 -17.18 -13.74 6.46
N PRO A 109 -17.59 -12.53 6.86
CA PRO A 109 -19.01 -12.17 6.90
C PRO A 109 -19.69 -12.40 5.55
N HIS A 110 -20.97 -12.80 5.59
CA HIS A 110 -21.78 -12.86 4.38
C HIS A 110 -21.86 -11.45 3.78
N THR A 111 -21.38 -11.31 2.55
CA THR A 111 -21.22 -10.01 1.88
C THR A 111 -21.91 -10.05 0.52
N VAL A 112 -22.76 -9.07 0.25
CA VAL A 112 -23.37 -8.82 -1.06
C VAL A 112 -22.99 -7.42 -1.52
N THR A 113 -22.87 -7.21 -2.83
CA THR A 113 -22.57 -5.90 -3.42
C THR A 113 -23.70 -5.49 -4.34
N ALA A 114 -24.16 -4.26 -4.16
CA ALA A 114 -25.14 -3.61 -5.03
C ALA A 114 -24.55 -2.31 -5.57
N PHE A 115 -24.82 -2.03 -6.86
CA PHE A 115 -24.33 -0.82 -7.54
C PHE A 115 -25.41 0.25 -7.73
N THR A 116 -26.63 -0.02 -7.26
CA THR A 116 -27.73 0.96 -7.21
C THR A 116 -28.42 0.90 -5.86
N PRO A 117 -29.10 2.00 -5.44
CA PRO A 117 -29.88 2.01 -4.21
C PRO A 117 -30.97 0.93 -4.16
N GLU A 118 -31.65 0.67 -5.28
CA GLU A 118 -32.75 -0.30 -5.36
C GLU A 118 -32.23 -1.72 -5.12
N ALA A 119 -31.15 -2.10 -5.79
CA ALA A 119 -30.51 -3.40 -5.57
C ALA A 119 -29.95 -3.54 -4.14
N ALA A 120 -29.52 -2.43 -3.53
CA ALA A 120 -29.09 -2.44 -2.14
C ALA A 120 -30.25 -2.72 -1.20
N LEU A 121 -31.41 -2.07 -1.39
CA LEU A 121 -32.61 -2.31 -0.58
C LEU A 121 -33.08 -3.77 -0.71
N ASP A 122 -33.15 -4.31 -1.93
CA ASP A 122 -33.53 -5.71 -2.16
C ASP A 122 -32.58 -6.68 -1.42
N ALA A 123 -31.27 -6.41 -1.43
CA ALA A 123 -30.29 -7.23 -0.72
C ALA A 123 -30.42 -7.14 0.80
N ILE A 124 -30.72 -5.95 1.34
CA ILE A 124 -30.92 -5.73 2.77
C ILE A 124 -32.16 -6.49 3.27
N GLU A 125 -33.29 -6.40 2.55
CA GLU A 125 -34.51 -7.12 2.91
C GLU A 125 -34.32 -8.64 2.83
N ALA A 126 -33.51 -9.13 1.88
CA ALA A 126 -33.15 -10.54 1.79
C ALA A 126 -32.24 -11.01 2.95
N PHE A 127 -31.34 -10.15 3.44
CA PHE A 127 -30.48 -10.44 4.60
C PHE A 127 -31.26 -10.46 5.91
N GLY A 128 -32.19 -9.50 6.06
CA GLY A 128 -32.85 -9.20 7.32
C GLY A 128 -31.98 -8.35 8.25
N TYR A 129 -32.62 -7.45 8.99
CA TYR A 129 -31.94 -6.53 9.91
C TYR A 129 -31.45 -7.25 11.18
N PRO A 130 -30.29 -6.84 11.76
CA PRO A 130 -29.43 -5.74 11.33
C PRO A 130 -28.43 -6.12 10.22
N VAL A 131 -28.07 -5.14 9.40
CA VAL A 131 -27.00 -5.22 8.39
C VAL A 131 -25.99 -4.09 8.60
N VAL A 132 -24.76 -4.28 8.12
CA VAL A 132 -23.68 -3.27 8.10
C VAL A 132 -23.32 -2.94 6.67
#